data_AF-A0A4E0RG82-F1
#
_entry.id   AF-A0A4E0RG82-F1
#
_cell.length_a   1.000
_cell.length_b   1.000
_cell.length_c   1.000
_cell.angle_alpha   90.00
_cell.angle_beta   90.00
_cell.angle_gamma   90.00
#
_symmetry.space_group_name_H-M   'P 1'
#
loop_
_entity.id
_entity.type
_entity.pdbx_description
1 polymer ?
#
loop_
_entity_poly.entity_id
_entity_poly.type
_entity_poly.pdbx_seq_one_letter_code
_entity_poly.pdbx_strand_id
1 'polypeptide(L)'
;MVTVRPLSCFDLLKYGNINLDLYTETYNITFYLNYLSKWPELMRVLESPTLTAFTAPYSSAGDFSESAKGDIAPASDVRVPPTCGRLMGYMMGKAEGRGSDWHGHVTALSVAPEYRRLGLATQLMLELEETSER
;
A
#
# COMPACT_ATOMS: atom_id res chain seq x y z
N MET A 1 -10.73 3.80 -11.65
CA MET A 1 -9.48 4.55 -11.85
C MET A 1 -8.65 4.44 -10.58
N VAL A 2 -7.41 3.98 -10.63
CA VAL A 2 -6.53 3.92 -9.45
C VAL A 2 -6.03 5.31 -9.13
N THR A 3 -5.98 5.67 -7.85
CA THR A 3 -5.51 6.99 -7.39
C THR A 3 -4.09 6.85 -6.84
N VAL A 4 -3.15 7.57 -7.45
CA VAL A 4 -1.79 7.76 -6.92
C VAL A 4 -1.82 8.95 -5.98
N ARG A 5 -1.27 8.79 -4.78
CA ARG A 5 -1.12 9.92 -3.84
C ARG A 5 0.18 9.82 -3.05
N PRO A 6 0.64 10.91 -2.41
CA PRO A 6 1.75 10.88 -1.47
C PRO A 6 1.48 9.91 -0.31
N LEU A 7 2.54 9.22 0.15
CA LEU A 7 2.47 8.33 1.31
C LEU A 7 2.26 9.15 2.60
N SER A 8 1.27 8.78 3.41
CA SER A 8 1.05 9.33 4.74
C SER A 8 1.63 8.40 5.80
N CYS A 9 2.06 8.95 6.94
CA CYS A 9 2.52 8.14 8.07
C CYS A 9 1.43 7.18 8.59
N PHE A 10 0.16 7.55 8.45
CA PHE A 10 -0.97 6.70 8.84
C PHE A 10 -1.16 5.47 7.94
N ASP A 11 -0.59 5.48 6.72
CA ASP A 11 -0.66 4.34 5.80
C ASP A 11 0.20 3.18 6.26
N LEU A 12 1.24 3.46 7.04
CA LEU A 12 2.08 2.44 7.68
C LEU A 12 1.30 1.58 8.67
N LEU A 13 0.13 2.03 9.12
CA LEU A 13 -0.77 1.21 9.96
C LEU A 13 -1.63 0.24 9.11
N LYS A 14 -1.73 0.47 7.80
CA LYS A 14 -2.60 -0.27 6.87
C LYS A 14 -1.84 -1.07 5.82
N TYR A 15 -0.51 -0.93 5.74
CA TYR A 15 0.33 -1.57 4.73
C TYR A 15 0.58 -3.07 4.95
N GLY A 16 0.13 -3.63 6.08
CA GLY A 16 0.32 -5.05 6.42
C GLY A 16 -0.13 -6.00 5.29
N ASN A 17 -1.22 -5.66 4.59
CA ASN A 17 -1.70 -6.44 3.44
C ASN A 17 -0.71 -6.50 2.26
N ILE A 18 0.08 -5.45 2.05
CA ILE A 18 1.11 -5.40 0.99
C ILE A 18 2.35 -6.18 1.45
N ASN A 19 2.69 -6.08 2.73
CA ASN A 19 3.85 -6.74 3.34
C ASN A 19 3.72 -8.25 3.55
N LEU A 20 2.55 -8.84 3.34
CA LEU A 20 2.39 -10.29 3.31
C LEU A 20 3.08 -10.95 2.11
N ASP A 21 3.55 -10.14 1.15
CA ASP A 21 4.31 -10.61 0.02
C ASP A 21 5.72 -11.04 0.40
N LEU A 22 6.11 -12.26 -0.01
CA LEU A 22 7.43 -12.84 0.25
C LEU A 22 8.57 -12.02 -0.35
N TYR A 23 8.33 -11.34 -1.46
CA TYR A 23 9.34 -10.50 -2.14
C TYR A 23 9.44 -9.09 -1.57
N THR A 24 8.58 -8.73 -0.61
CA THR A 24 8.61 -7.42 0.02
C THR A 24 9.50 -7.43 1.24
N GLU A 25 10.60 -6.70 1.19
CA GLU A 25 11.44 -6.46 2.36
C GLU A 25 10.69 -5.58 3.37
N THR A 26 10.54 -6.08 4.59
CA THR A 26 9.85 -5.37 5.67
C THR A 26 10.86 -4.73 6.61
N TYR A 27 10.66 -3.45 6.89
CA TYR A 27 11.54 -2.67 7.76
C TYR A 27 10.81 -2.25 9.04
N ASN A 28 11.57 -1.81 10.06
CA ASN A 28 10.96 -1.22 11.25
C ASN A 28 10.25 0.10 10.87
N ILE A 29 9.15 0.45 11.56
CA ILE A 29 8.42 1.70 11.33
C ILE A 29 9.31 2.95 11.38
N THR A 30 10.34 2.95 12.24
CA THR A 30 11.33 4.04 12.34
C THR A 30 12.07 4.28 11.02
N PHE A 31 12.33 3.22 10.24
CA PHE A 31 13.00 3.32 8.94
C PHE A 31 12.11 4.05 7.94
N TYR A 32 10.84 3.66 7.84
CA TYR A 32 9.87 4.33 6.96
C TYR A 32 9.68 5.81 7.33
N LEU A 33 9.56 6.11 8.64
CA LEU A 33 9.40 7.49 9.11
C LEU A 33 10.64 8.37 8.85
N ASN A 34 11.85 7.80 8.96
CA ASN A 34 13.08 8.52 8.66
C ASN A 34 13.13 8.95 7.18
N TYR A 35 12.76 8.04 6.28
CA TYR A 35 12.72 8.35 4.86
C TYR A 35 11.60 9.31 4.49
N LEU A 36 10.41 9.17 5.10
CA LEU A 36 9.32 10.12 4.90
C LEU A 36 9.71 11.54 5.31
N SER A 37 10.56 11.66 6.34
CA SER A 37 11.08 12.96 6.79
C SER A 37 12.13 13.56 5.85
N LYS A 38 12.85 12.74 5.08
CA LYS A 38 13.94 13.18 4.18
C LYS A 38 13.49 13.38 2.74
N TRP A 39 12.67 12.48 2.23
CA TRP A 39 12.25 12.42 0.82
C TRP A 39 10.74 12.15 0.72
N PRO A 40 9.87 13.03 1.25
CA PRO A 40 8.42 12.83 1.18
C PRO A 40 7.90 12.76 -0.26
N GLU A 41 8.52 13.50 -1.18
CA GLU A 41 8.12 13.56 -2.60
C GLU A 41 8.35 12.23 -3.35
N LEU A 42 9.37 11.46 -2.93
CA LEU A 42 9.72 10.16 -3.53
C LEU A 42 8.94 8.99 -2.92
N MET A 43 7.98 9.26 -2.03
CA MET A 43 7.14 8.25 -1.41
C MET A 43 5.70 8.35 -1.94
N ARG A 44 5.27 7.33 -2.69
CA ARG A 44 3.94 7.28 -3.31
C ARG A 44 3.21 6.01 -2.93
N VAL A 45 1.89 6.11 -2.86
CA VAL A 45 1.00 5.00 -2.56
C VAL A 45 -0.15 4.94 -3.55
N LEU A 46 -0.58 3.72 -3.86
CA LEU A 46 -1.72 3.43 -4.70
C LEU A 46 -2.91 3.06 -3.85
N GLU A 47 -4.03 3.72 -4.11
CA GLU A 47 -5.31 3.40 -3.51
C GLU A 47 -6.29 2.91 -4.56
N SER A 48 -7.09 1.93 -4.16
CA SER A 48 -8.20 1.47 -4.99
C SER A 48 -9.32 2.49 -5.04
N PRO A 49 -9.96 2.65 -6.23
CA PRO A 49 -11.10 3.54 -6.38
C PRO A 49 -12.24 3.15 -5.43
N THR A 50 -12.93 4.17 -4.93
CA THR A 50 -14.11 4.04 -4.07
C THR A 50 -15.30 3.30 -4.73
N LEU A 51 -15.27 3.02 -6.04
CA LEU A 51 -16.43 2.55 -6.81
C LEU A 51 -16.53 1.03 -7.03
N THR A 52 -15.97 0.19 -6.16
CA THR A 52 -16.27 -1.26 -6.17
C THR A 52 -17.07 -1.65 -4.91
N ALA A 53 -18.22 -1.00 -4.73
CA ALA A 53 -19.26 -1.46 -3.83
C ALA A 53 -20.04 -2.60 -4.50
N PHE A 54 -19.49 -3.82 -4.46
CA PHE A 54 -20.33 -4.97 -4.20
C PHE A 54 -20.19 -5.26 -2.71
N THR A 55 -21.31 -5.19 -2.01
CA THR A 55 -21.45 -5.35 -0.56
C THR A 55 -20.92 -6.71 -0.09
N ALA A 56 -19.66 -6.78 0.26
CA ALA A 56 -19.08 -7.88 1.02
C ALA A 56 -18.82 -7.35 2.43
N PRO A 57 -19.58 -7.78 3.46
CA PRO A 57 -19.49 -7.10 4.74
C PRO A 57 -18.12 -7.37 5.41
N TYR A 58 -17.54 -6.36 6.05
CA TYR A 58 -16.24 -6.46 6.71
C TYR A 58 -16.44 -6.87 8.18
N SER A 59 -15.87 -7.99 8.61
CA SER A 59 -15.69 -8.31 10.03
C SER A 59 -14.30 -7.80 10.45
N SER A 60 -14.28 -6.66 11.12
CA SER A 60 -13.15 -6.19 11.90
C SER A 60 -12.80 -7.21 12.99
N ALA A 61 -11.65 -7.85 12.89
CA ALA A 61 -11.09 -8.58 14.02
C ALA A 61 -10.40 -7.58 14.96
N GLY A 62 -11.06 -7.33 16.08
CA GLY A 62 -10.67 -6.46 17.18
C GLY A 62 -11.79 -6.51 18.22
N ASP A 63 -11.80 -7.59 18.98
CA ASP A 63 -12.78 -7.96 20.00
C ASP A 63 -13.16 -6.80 20.96
N PHE A 64 -14.46 -6.49 21.01
CA PHE A 64 -15.16 -6.20 22.26
C PHE A 64 -16.54 -6.88 22.21
N SER A 65 -16.80 -7.66 23.26
CA SER A 65 -17.92 -8.56 23.48
C SER A 65 -19.31 -8.00 23.19
N GLU A 66 -20.17 -8.76 22.50
CA GLU A 66 -21.51 -9.05 23.04
C GLU A 66 -22.12 -10.34 22.43
N SER A 67 -22.70 -11.12 23.33
CA SER A 67 -23.31 -12.43 23.10
C SER A 67 -24.66 -12.31 22.38
N ALA A 68 -24.86 -13.07 21.29
CA ALA A 68 -26.20 -13.43 20.84
C ALA A 68 -26.20 -14.77 20.09
N LYS A 69 -27.11 -15.65 20.54
CA LYS A 69 -27.42 -16.99 20.05
C LYS A 69 -27.85 -17.00 18.56
N GLY A 70 -27.56 -18.09 17.86
CA GLY A 70 -28.45 -18.63 16.82
C GLY A 70 -27.85 -18.86 15.44
N ASP A 71 -27.79 -20.15 15.09
CA ASP A 71 -28.01 -20.75 13.75
C ASP A 71 -26.87 -20.82 12.71
N ILE A 72 -26.73 -22.06 12.22
CA ILE A 72 -25.73 -22.60 11.29
C ILE A 72 -26.08 -22.19 9.86
N ALA A 73 -25.13 -21.59 9.13
CA ALA A 73 -25.17 -21.39 7.67
C ALA A 73 -23.78 -21.60 7.04
N PRO A 74 -23.68 -22.06 5.79
CA PRO A 74 -22.56 -22.86 5.31
C PRO A 74 -21.32 -22.05 4.87
N ALA A 75 -20.17 -22.69 5.02
CA ALA A 75 -18.87 -22.22 4.59
C ALA A 75 -18.73 -22.20 3.05
N SER A 76 -18.58 -21.02 2.44
CA SER A 76 -17.87 -20.83 1.16
C SER A 76 -17.63 -19.37 0.74
N ASP A 77 -18.06 -18.36 1.49
CA ASP A 77 -17.96 -16.97 1.04
C ASP A 77 -16.65 -16.31 1.52
N VAL A 78 -15.62 -16.32 0.66
CA VAL A 78 -14.38 -15.55 0.86
C VAL A 78 -14.72 -14.07 0.76
N ARG A 79 -15.06 -13.49 1.90
CA ARG A 79 -15.54 -12.12 2.07
C ARG A 79 -14.37 -11.13 1.92
N VAL A 80 -14.09 -10.71 0.70
CA VAL A 80 -13.09 -9.67 0.42
C VAL A 80 -13.64 -8.31 0.88
N PRO A 81 -12.95 -7.56 1.75
CA PRO A 81 -13.45 -6.27 2.26
C PRO A 81 -13.76 -5.26 1.15
N PRO A 82 -14.70 -4.31 1.37
CA PRO A 82 -14.93 -3.20 0.46
C PRO A 82 -13.61 -2.46 0.28
N THR A 83 -13.11 -2.42 -0.95
CA THR A 83 -11.76 -1.96 -1.28
C THR A 83 -11.63 -0.43 -1.26
N CYS A 84 -12.62 0.31 -0.74
CA CYS A 84 -12.55 1.77 -0.62
C CYS A 84 -11.32 2.18 0.21
N GLY A 85 -10.33 2.81 -0.45
CA GLY A 85 -9.10 3.24 0.21
C GLY A 85 -8.21 2.08 0.69
N ARG A 86 -8.39 0.87 0.16
CA ARG A 86 -7.43 -0.23 0.40
C ARG A 86 -6.14 0.11 -0.33
N LEU A 87 -5.02 0.00 0.39
CA LEU A 87 -3.71 0.20 -0.20
C LEU A 87 -3.43 -0.97 -1.16
N MET A 88 -3.23 -0.63 -2.43
CA MET A 88 -2.95 -1.59 -3.50
C MET A 88 -1.45 -1.86 -3.62
N GLY A 89 -0.64 -0.85 -3.33
CA GLY A 89 0.81 -0.91 -3.41
C GLY A 89 1.44 0.39 -2.96
N TYR A 90 2.74 0.36 -2.67
CA TYR A 90 3.52 1.55 -2.34
C TYR A 90 4.87 1.52 -3.04
N MET A 91 5.45 2.70 -3.19
CA MET A 91 6.81 2.90 -3.68
C MET A 91 7.54 3.87 -2.75
N MET A 92 8.80 3.55 -2.49
CA MET A 92 9.68 4.26 -1.61
C MET A 92 11.01 4.49 -2.32
N GLY A 93 11.28 5.75 -2.67
CA GLY A 93 12.55 6.19 -3.22
C GLY A 93 13.40 6.96 -2.21
N LYS A 94 14.69 7.11 -2.54
CA LYS A 94 15.62 8.04 -1.93
C LYS A 94 16.46 8.70 -3.03
N ALA A 95 16.97 9.90 -2.76
CA ALA A 95 17.96 10.52 -3.63
C ALA A 95 19.36 10.28 -3.05
N GLU A 96 20.28 9.77 -3.87
CA GLU A 96 21.67 9.47 -3.48
C GLU A 96 22.65 10.03 -4.51
N GLY A 97 23.93 10.06 -4.14
CA GLY A 97 25.01 10.53 -5.00
C GLY A 97 25.67 11.83 -4.53
N ARG A 98 26.72 12.24 -5.24
CA ARG A 98 27.44 13.50 -5.02
C ARG A 98 27.84 14.10 -6.36
N GLY A 99 27.68 15.42 -6.52
CA GLY A 99 28.10 16.12 -7.73
C GLY A 99 27.37 15.61 -8.98
N SER A 100 28.13 15.09 -9.94
CA SER A 100 27.60 14.57 -11.21
C SER A 100 26.86 13.24 -11.10
N ASP A 101 27.06 12.51 -10.00
CA ASP A 101 26.50 11.16 -9.82
C ASP A 101 25.20 11.18 -9.01
N TRP A 102 24.48 12.30 -9.03
CA TRP A 102 23.18 12.41 -8.35
C TRP A 102 22.13 11.57 -9.07
N HIS A 103 21.52 10.62 -8.35
CA HIS A 103 20.53 9.72 -8.92
C HIS A 103 19.44 9.35 -7.91
N GLY A 104 18.24 9.07 -8.41
CA GLY A 104 17.19 8.41 -7.64
C GLY A 104 17.55 6.95 -7.37
N HIS A 105 17.14 6.42 -6.22
CA HIS A 105 17.27 5.01 -5.87
C HIS A 105 15.95 4.49 -5.31
N VAL A 106 15.46 3.40 -5.92
CA VAL A 106 14.27 2.70 -5.44
C VAL A 106 14.67 1.84 -4.24
N THR A 107 14.14 2.17 -3.06
CA THR A 107 14.39 1.39 -1.83
C THR A 107 13.39 0.25 -1.70
N ALA A 108 12.12 0.49 -1.98
CA ALA A 108 11.09 -0.55 -1.96
C ALA A 108 9.97 -0.23 -2.95
N LEU A 109 9.49 -1.26 -3.64
CA LEU A 109 8.34 -1.19 -4.53
C LEU A 109 7.55 -2.49 -4.38
N SER A 110 6.33 -2.36 -3.87
CA SER A 110 5.50 -3.52 -3.56
C SER A 110 4.06 -3.29 -3.96
N VAL A 111 3.46 -4.31 -4.59
CA VAL A 111 2.05 -4.33 -4.98
C VAL A 111 1.45 -5.62 -4.43
N ALA A 112 0.31 -5.48 -3.72
CA ALA A 112 -0.36 -6.62 -3.13
C ALA A 112 -0.69 -7.68 -4.21
N PRO A 113 -0.59 -8.98 -3.90
CA PRO A 113 -0.78 -10.05 -4.88
C PRO A 113 -2.07 -9.94 -5.71
N GLU A 114 -3.16 -9.50 -5.06
CA GLU A 114 -4.50 -9.31 -5.65
C GLU A 114 -4.53 -8.25 -6.77
N TYR A 115 -3.58 -7.32 -6.80
CA TYR A 115 -3.54 -6.18 -7.74
C TYR A 115 -2.37 -6.21 -8.72
N ARG A 116 -1.64 -7.34 -8.79
CA ARG A 116 -0.55 -7.52 -9.75
C ARG A 116 -1.07 -7.67 -11.17
N ARG A 117 -0.17 -7.47 -12.16
CA ARG A 117 -0.47 -7.55 -13.61
C ARG A 117 -1.42 -6.48 -14.15
N LEU A 118 -1.72 -5.46 -13.33
CA LEU A 118 -2.52 -4.29 -13.73
C LEU A 118 -1.67 -3.09 -14.17
N GLY A 119 -0.34 -3.24 -14.26
CA GLY A 119 0.58 -2.14 -14.62
C GLY A 119 0.85 -1.13 -13.50
N LEU A 120 0.38 -1.40 -12.28
CA LEU A 120 0.50 -0.51 -11.12
C LEU A 120 1.95 -0.19 -10.72
N ALA A 121 2.82 -1.20 -10.74
CA ALA A 121 4.25 -1.02 -10.47
C ALA A 121 4.90 -0.13 -11.53
N THR A 122 4.52 -0.29 -12.80
CA THR A 122 4.99 0.56 -13.90
C THR A 122 4.57 2.01 -13.69
N GLN A 123 3.32 2.25 -13.29
CA GLN A 123 2.83 3.59 -12.98
C GLN A 123 3.61 4.25 -11.83
N LEU A 124 3.89 3.51 -10.75
CA LEU A 124 4.69 4.01 -9.63
C LEU A 124 6.13 4.33 -10.03
N MET A 125 6.73 3.55 -10.93
CA MET A 125 8.09 3.78 -11.42
C MET A 125 8.17 5.01 -12.32
N LEU A 126 7.18 5.23 -13.19
CA LEU A 126 7.11 6.43 -14.04
C LEU A 126 6.97 7.70 -13.19
N GLU A 127 6.16 7.66 -12.12
CA GLU A 127 6.04 8.76 -11.16
C GLU A 127 7.36 9.05 -10.44
N LEU A 128 8.14 8.01 -10.11
CA LEU A 128 9.47 8.19 -9.51
C LEU A 128 10.43 8.86 -10.48
N GLU A 129 10.47 8.39 -11.73
CA GLU A 129 11.31 8.91 -12.79
C GLU A 129 11.03 10.41 -12.98
N GLU A 130 9.77 10.79 -13.18
CA GLU A 130 9.35 12.18 -13.33
C GLU A 130 9.72 13.04 -12.10
N THR A 131 9.59 12.49 -10.89
CA THR A 131 9.92 13.23 -9.66
C THR A 131 11.43 13.33 -9.45
N SER A 132 12.22 12.37 -9.93
CA SER A 132 13.67 12.33 -9.76
C SER A 132 14.45 13.20 -10.75
N GLU A 133 13.83 13.50 -11.90
CA GLU A 133 14.41 14.38 -12.94
C GLU A 133 14.12 15.87 -12.72
N ARG A 134 13.22 16.20 -11.79
CA ARG A 134 12.91 17.59 -11.37
C ARG A 134 13.95 18.12 -10.38
#